data_AF-A0A7V9JR43-F1
#
_entry.id   AF-A0A7V9JR43-F1
#
_cell.length_a   1.000
_cell.length_b   1.000
_cell.length_c   1.000
_cell.angle_alpha   90.00
_cell.angle_beta   90.00
_cell.angle_gamma   90.00
#
_symmetry.space_group_name_H-M   'P 1'
#
loop_
_entity.id
_entity.type
_entity.pdbx_description
1 polymer ?
#
loop_
_entity_poly.entity_id
_entity_poly.type
_entity_poly.pdbx_seq_one_letter_code
_entity_poly.pdbx_strand_id
1 'polypeptide(L)'
;MSDSRARKIAVVADGLLVQRLPQLRNDGYGVMQLPPASLDPDTASAWLEQTAEQIAEYRRNDYQVVLVDDGVWAAGLAGALERLGIEPLPRG
;
A
#
# COMPACT_ATOMS: atom_id res chain seq x y z
N MET A 1 -11.27 20.53 16.65
CA MET A 1 -10.33 19.41 16.89
C MET A 1 -10.21 18.64 15.58
N SER A 2 -9.21 18.97 14.75
CA SER A 2 -8.96 18.19 13.54
C SER A 2 -8.47 16.82 13.97
N ASP A 3 -9.22 15.77 13.65
CA ASP A 3 -8.79 14.38 13.83
C ASP A 3 -7.59 14.16 12.92
N SER A 4 -6.40 14.41 13.46
CA SER A 4 -5.11 14.10 12.84
C SER A 4 -4.91 12.58 12.88
N ARG A 5 -5.78 11.82 12.20
CA ARG A 5 -5.28 10.59 11.61
C ARG A 5 -4.12 11.05 10.74
N ALA A 6 -2.91 10.79 11.21
CA ALA A 6 -1.71 11.20 10.51
C ALA A 6 -1.94 10.75 9.07
N ARG A 7 -1.87 11.67 8.10
CA ARG A 7 -2.14 11.40 6.67
C ARG A 7 -1.07 10.44 6.15
N LYS A 8 -1.13 9.21 6.60
CA LYS A 8 -0.09 8.19 6.62
C LYS A 8 -0.77 6.87 6.32
N ILE A 9 -0.43 6.27 5.19
CA ILE A 9 -0.94 4.97 4.76
C ILE A 9 0.24 4.02 4.62
N ALA A 10 0.13 2.85 5.24
CA ALA A 10 1.02 1.74 5.00
C ALA A 10 0.32 0.74 4.09
N VAL A 11 0.94 0.46 2.95
CA VAL A 11 0.53 -0.60 2.02
C VAL A 11 1.28 -1.86 2.43
N VAL A 12 0.58 -2.89 2.87
CA VAL A 12 1.18 -4.02 3.61
C VAL A 12 0.93 -5.33 2.88
N ALA A 13 1.98 -6.12 2.69
CA ALA A 13 1.86 -7.50 2.22
C ALA A 13 0.98 -8.32 3.17
N ASP A 14 0.12 -9.17 2.60
CA ASP A 14 -0.81 -10.03 3.35
C ASP A 14 -0.10 -10.82 4.47
N GLY A 15 1.03 -11.47 4.13
CA GLY A 15 1.81 -12.27 5.08
C GLY A 15 2.45 -11.48 6.22
N LEU A 16 2.58 -10.14 6.08
CA LEU A 16 3.16 -9.27 7.09
C LEU A 16 2.10 -8.52 7.92
N LEU A 17 0.84 -8.54 7.51
CA LEU A 17 -0.20 -7.68 8.08
C LEU A 17 -0.35 -7.90 9.58
N VAL A 18 -0.57 -9.14 10.02
CA VAL A 18 -0.79 -9.46 11.45
C VAL A 18 0.41 -9.06 12.30
N GLN A 19 1.62 -9.29 11.80
CA GLN A 19 2.86 -8.98 12.51
C GLN A 19 3.10 -7.46 12.63
N ARG A 20 2.83 -6.71 11.56
CA ARG A 20 3.17 -5.27 11.47
C ARG A 20 2.05 -4.36 11.97
N LEU A 21 0.80 -4.83 12.00
CA LEU A 21 -0.37 -4.02 12.36
C LEU A 21 -0.25 -3.30 13.73
N PRO A 22 0.24 -3.94 14.83
CA PRO A 22 0.38 -3.24 16.10
C PRO A 22 1.34 -2.05 16.02
N GLN A 23 2.49 -2.23 15.37
CA GLN A 23 3.48 -1.17 15.18
C GLN A 23 2.91 -0.05 14.30
N LEU A 24 2.32 -0.39 13.16
CA LEU A 24 1.74 0.59 12.23
C LEU A 24 0.65 1.44 12.88
N ARG A 25 -0.19 0.83 13.71
CA ARG A 25 -1.21 1.55 14.48
C ARG A 25 -0.60 2.50 15.51
N ASN A 26 0.43 2.07 16.23
CA ASN A 26 1.15 2.91 17.19
C ASN A 26 1.85 4.09 16.49
N ASP A 27 2.34 3.88 15.27
CA ASP A 27 2.99 4.90 14.43
C ASP A 27 1.97 5.82 13.71
N GLY A 28 0.67 5.57 13.90
CA GLY A 28 -0.44 6.38 13.38
C GLY A 28 -0.79 6.13 11.92
N TYR A 29 -0.37 5.01 11.32
CA TYR A 29 -0.71 4.65 9.95
C TYR A 29 -2.12 4.07 9.84
N GLY A 30 -2.86 4.52 8.82
CA GLY A 30 -3.90 3.71 8.19
C GLY A 30 -3.27 2.57 7.41
N VAL A 31 -3.98 1.46 7.25
CA VAL A 31 -3.45 0.26 6.60
C VAL A 31 -4.28 -0.10 5.38
N MET A 32 -3.59 -0.38 4.27
CA MET A 32 -4.13 -0.97 3.07
C MET A 32 -3.39 -2.28 2.80
N GLN A 33 -4.12 -3.36 2.54
CA GLN A 33 -3.56 -4.69 2.37
C GLN A 33 -3.37 -5.00 0.88
N LEU A 34 -2.21 -5.57 0.54
CA LEU A 34 -1.94 -6.14 -0.78
C LEU A 34 -2.61 -7.51 -0.96
N PRO A 35 -2.76 -8.00 -2.20
CA PRO A 35 -3.31 -9.32 -2.43
C PRO A 35 -2.57 -10.42 -1.66
N PRO A 36 -3.27 -11.49 -1.22
CA PRO A 36 -2.62 -12.70 -0.74
C PRO A 36 -1.69 -13.28 -1.81
N ALA A 37 -0.53 -13.80 -1.39
CA ALA A 37 0.44 -14.39 -2.32
C ALA A 37 -0.09 -15.62 -3.09
N SER A 38 -1.13 -16.27 -2.55
CA SER A 38 -1.79 -17.43 -3.16
C SER A 38 -2.90 -17.08 -4.15
N LEU A 39 -3.19 -15.78 -4.35
CA LEU A 39 -4.24 -15.34 -5.27
C LEU A 39 -3.81 -15.60 -6.72
N ASP A 40 -4.76 -15.89 -7.60
CA ASP A 40 -4.46 -16.10 -9.01
C ASP A 40 -3.90 -14.82 -9.65
N PRO A 41 -3.03 -14.94 -10.68
CA PRO A 41 -2.33 -13.79 -11.24
C PRO A 41 -3.24 -12.70 -11.82
N ASP A 42 -4.34 -13.08 -12.47
CA ASP A 42 -5.24 -12.13 -13.14
C ASP A 42 -5.99 -11.29 -12.09
N THR A 43 -6.52 -11.95 -11.06
CA THR A 43 -7.18 -11.26 -9.94
C THR A 43 -6.19 -10.42 -9.12
N ALA A 44 -4.98 -10.95 -8.88
CA ALA A 44 -3.93 -10.19 -8.21
C ALA A 44 -3.55 -8.93 -9.00
N SER A 45 -3.41 -9.03 -10.33
CA SER A 45 -3.13 -7.88 -11.18
C SER A 45 -4.23 -6.81 -11.09
N ALA A 46 -5.50 -7.21 -11.21
CA ALA A 46 -6.63 -6.27 -11.10
C ALA A 46 -6.70 -5.58 -9.72
N TRP A 47 -6.35 -6.29 -8.65
CA TRP A 47 -6.27 -5.71 -7.32
C TRP A 47 -5.07 -4.76 -7.20
N LEU A 48 -3.90 -5.10 -7.74
CA LEU A 48 -2.74 -4.19 -7.74
C LEU A 48 -3.04 -2.90 -8.50
N GLU A 49 -3.82 -2.95 -9.58
CA GLU A 49 -4.29 -1.75 -10.29
C GLU A 49 -5.19 -0.88 -9.42
N GLN A 50 -6.21 -1.46 -8.78
CA GLN A 50 -7.06 -0.72 -7.83
C GLN A 50 -6.26 -0.15 -6.66
N THR A 51 -5.27 -0.89 -6.17
CA THR A 51 -4.36 -0.44 -5.11
C THR A 51 -3.56 0.78 -5.57
N ALA A 52 -3.02 0.75 -6.79
CA ALA A 52 -2.28 1.85 -7.38
C ALA A 52 -3.16 3.10 -7.58
N GLU A 53 -4.39 2.95 -8.05
CA GLU A 53 -5.36 4.04 -8.16
C GLU A 53 -5.65 4.67 -6.80
N GLN A 54 -5.86 3.85 -5.77
CA GLN A 54 -6.10 4.35 -4.42
C GLN A 54 -4.86 5.08 -3.85
N ILE A 55 -3.64 4.61 -4.15
CA ILE A 55 -2.39 5.31 -3.80
C ILE A 55 -2.30 6.67 -4.52
N ALA A 56 -2.72 6.73 -5.79
CA ALA A 56 -2.77 7.97 -6.56
C ALA A 56 -3.62 9.03 -5.84
N GLU A 57 -4.82 8.63 -5.41
CA GLU A 57 -5.71 9.52 -4.68
C GLU A 57 -5.10 9.97 -3.35
N TYR A 58 -4.48 9.07 -2.60
CA TYR A 58 -3.79 9.44 -1.36
C TYR A 58 -2.67 10.46 -1.60
N ARG A 59 -1.84 10.26 -2.63
CA ARG A 59 -0.78 11.20 -3.00
C ARG A 59 -1.32 12.56 -3.42
N ARG A 60 -2.43 12.61 -4.19
CA ARG A 60 -3.10 13.87 -4.57
C ARG A 60 -3.65 14.65 -3.38
N ASN A 61 -3.92 13.97 -2.27
CA ASN A 61 -4.44 14.56 -1.02
C ASN A 61 -3.36 14.71 0.06
N ASP A 62 -2.08 14.73 -0.33
CA ASP A 62 -0.91 14.92 0.54
C ASP A 62 -0.75 13.86 1.65
N TYR A 63 -1.14 12.62 1.38
CA TYR A 63 -0.83 11.51 2.28
C TYR A 63 0.60 11.01 2.03
N GLN A 64 1.32 10.77 3.12
CA GLN A 64 2.49 9.91 3.12
C GLN A 64 2.04 8.48 2.90
N VAL A 65 2.61 7.81 1.89
CA VAL A 65 2.34 6.40 1.62
C VAL A 65 3.66 5.63 1.64
N VAL A 66 3.73 4.55 2.42
CA VAL A 66 4.90 3.66 2.52
C VAL A 66 4.50 2.23 2.17
N LEU A 67 5.47 1.44 1.71
CA LEU A 67 5.30 0.04 1.37
C LEU A 67 6.01 -0.86 2.40
N VAL A 68 5.24 -1.75 3.03
CA VAL A 68 5.70 -2.79 3.96
C VAL A 68 5.44 -4.14 3.30
N ASP A 69 6.42 -4.64 2.56
CA ASP A 69 6.22 -5.72 1.61
C ASP A 69 7.24 -6.85 1.83
N ASP A 70 6.82 -8.06 1.48
CA ASP A 70 7.61 -9.30 1.57
C ASP A 70 8.31 -9.65 0.25
N GLY A 71 8.11 -8.83 -0.79
CA GLY A 71 8.75 -8.92 -2.10
C GLY A 71 7.89 -9.60 -3.14
N VAL A 72 6.75 -10.20 -2.77
CA VAL A 72 5.89 -10.94 -3.71
C VAL A 72 5.30 -10.01 -4.76
N TRP A 73 4.77 -8.86 -4.33
CA TRP A 73 4.02 -7.96 -5.20
C TRP A 73 4.72 -6.64 -5.51
N ALA A 74 5.95 -6.44 -5.03
CA ALA A 74 6.68 -5.18 -5.19
C ALA A 74 6.78 -4.71 -6.65
N ALA A 75 7.16 -5.62 -7.55
CA ALA A 75 7.34 -5.31 -8.96
C ALA A 75 6.00 -5.05 -9.65
N GLY A 76 4.97 -5.85 -9.34
CA GLY A 76 3.63 -5.67 -9.90
C GLY A 76 3.01 -4.33 -9.49
N LEU A 77 3.12 -3.98 -8.21
CA LEU A 77 2.64 -2.69 -7.70
C LEU A 77 3.43 -1.53 -8.32
N ALA A 78 4.76 -1.63 -8.41
CA ALA A 78 5.58 -0.59 -9.03
C ALA A 78 5.18 -0.35 -10.50
N GLY A 79 4.96 -1.41 -11.28
CA GLY A 79 4.49 -1.28 -12.65
C GLY A 79 3.08 -0.68 -12.76
N ALA A 80 2.18 -0.97 -11.81
CA ALA A 80 0.85 -0.35 -11.77
C ALA A 80 0.92 1.15 -11.43
N LEU A 81 1.79 1.54 -10.49
CA LEU A 81 2.03 2.94 -10.14
C LEU A 81 2.66 3.72 -11.31
N GLU A 82 3.62 3.12 -12.00
CA GLU A 82 4.28 3.73 -13.17
C GLU A 82 3.28 4.06 -14.28
N ARG A 83 2.30 3.16 -14.56
CA ARG A 83 1.23 3.42 -15.52
C ARG A 83 0.37 4.65 -15.18
N LEU A 84 0.33 5.03 -13.91
CA LEU A 84 -0.36 6.22 -13.41
C LEU A 84 0.57 7.44 -13.26
N GLY A 85 1.84 7.32 -13.64
CA GLY A 85 2.85 8.38 -13.48
C GLY A 85 3.25 8.61 -12.02
N ILE A 86 3.15 7.59 -11.17
CA ILE A 86 3.46 7.67 -9.75
C ILE A 86 4.80 6.97 -9.48
N GLU A 87 5.68 7.67 -8.79
CA GLU A 87 6.96 7.12 -8.34
C GLU A 87 6.77 5.93 -7.40
N PRO A 88 7.70 4.95 -7.41
CA PRO A 88 7.67 3.82 -6.49
C PRO A 88 7.58 4.26 -5.01
N LEU A 89 6.84 3.50 -4.21
CA LEU A 89 6.67 3.80 -2.81
C LEU A 89 7.98 3.61 -2.01
N PRO A 90 8.29 4.50 -1.05
CA PRO A 90 9.37 4.27 -0.10
C PRO A 90 9.06 3.08 0.81
N ARG A 91 10.09 2.37 1.25
CA ARG A 91 9.98 1.23 2.17
C ARG A 91 9.73 1.72 3.61
N GLY A 92 8.88 1.02 4.35
CA GLY A 92 8.51 1.32 5.74
C GLY A 92 8.74 0.21 6.76
#